data_AF-U5F8U1-F1
#
_entry.id   AF-U5F8U1-F1
#
_cell.length_a   1.000
_cell.length_b   1.000
_cell.length_c   1.000
_cell.angle_alpha   90.00
_cell.angle_beta   90.00
_cell.angle_gamma   90.00
#
_symmetry.space_group_name_H-M   'P 1'
#
loop_
_entity.id
_entity.type
_entity.pdbx_description
1 polymer ?
#
loop_
_entity_poly.entity_id
_entity_poly.type
_entity_poly.pdbx_seq_one_letter_code
_entity_poly.pdbx_strand_id
1 'polypeptide(L)'
;MKEYWELFYSFAKIGAFTFGGGYAMLPLIQREVVEKKQWATEEEIMDYYAVGQCTPGIIAVNTATFIGYYKKGIIGGIFATLGVIFPSIVIILLIASLLQNFSDLAIVQHALGGIRVAVCVLVLNAVIKLFKSGVKDFTGTLIFCLALLLAFLQLIPTIVIIITAACLGIGIQLYKAKKEVKSS
;
A
#
# COMPACT_ATOMS: atom_id res chain seq x y z
N MET A 1 -29.55 4.05 3.47
CA MET A 1 -29.22 2.64 3.15
C MET A 1 -28.86 2.42 1.69
N LYS A 2 -29.70 2.83 0.72
CA LYS A 2 -29.41 2.63 -0.72
C LYS A 2 -28.05 3.20 -1.16
N GLU A 3 -27.72 4.42 -0.75
CA GLU A 3 -26.46 5.08 -1.12
C GLU A 3 -25.20 4.39 -0.55
N TYR A 4 -25.29 3.70 0.61
CA TYR A 4 -24.17 2.94 1.16
C TYR A 4 -23.89 1.68 0.35
N TRP A 5 -24.95 0.98 -0.07
CA TRP A 5 -24.82 -0.16 -0.98
C TRP A 5 -24.31 0.27 -2.35
N GLU A 6 -24.70 1.45 -2.82
CA GLU A 6 -24.20 2.01 -4.07
C GLU A 6 -22.69 2.28 -4.00
N LEU A 7 -22.20 2.87 -2.91
CA LEU A 7 -20.76 2.98 -2.64
C LEU A 7 -20.08 1.60 -2.67
N PHE A 8 -20.63 0.64 -1.94
CA PHE A 8 -20.08 -0.72 -1.90
C PHE A 8 -20.00 -1.35 -3.30
N TYR A 9 -21.07 -1.31 -4.09
CA TYR A 9 -21.09 -1.92 -5.42
C TYR A 9 -20.18 -1.20 -6.42
N SER A 10 -20.13 0.13 -6.39
CA SER A 10 -19.22 0.90 -7.25
C SER A 10 -17.76 0.57 -6.92
N PHE A 11 -17.38 0.55 -5.65
CA PHE A 11 -16.02 0.21 -5.25
C PHE A 11 -15.70 -1.28 -5.39
N ALA A 12 -16.68 -2.18 -5.24
CA ALA A 12 -16.50 -3.61 -5.55
C ALA A 12 -16.26 -3.84 -7.03
N LYS A 13 -16.93 -3.10 -7.91
CA LYS A 13 -16.64 -3.12 -9.34
C LYS A 13 -15.22 -2.63 -9.62
N ILE A 14 -14.84 -1.48 -9.06
CA ILE A 14 -13.48 -0.95 -9.24
C ILE A 14 -12.45 -1.98 -8.73
N GLY A 15 -12.65 -2.54 -7.54
CA GLY A 15 -11.77 -3.56 -6.96
C GLY A 15 -11.65 -4.82 -7.82
N ALA A 16 -12.73 -5.27 -8.44
CA ALA A 16 -12.74 -6.45 -9.31
C ALA A 16 -11.99 -6.24 -10.64
N PHE A 17 -11.91 -5.01 -11.13
CA PHE A 17 -11.32 -4.67 -12.43
C PHE A 17 -9.98 -3.91 -12.34
N THR A 18 -9.45 -3.71 -11.13
CA THR A 18 -8.16 -3.02 -10.95
C THR A 18 -7.00 -4.00 -11.12
N PHE A 19 -6.26 -3.86 -12.22
CA PHE A 19 -5.02 -4.61 -12.48
C PHE A 19 -3.88 -3.62 -12.71
N GLY A 20 -2.79 -3.70 -11.94
CA GLY A 20 -1.61 -2.84 -12.14
C GLY A 20 -1.30 -1.80 -11.05
N GLY A 21 -1.86 -1.94 -9.84
CA GLY A 21 -1.54 -1.10 -8.69
C GLY A 21 -2.36 0.20 -8.60
N GLY A 22 -1.98 1.10 -7.68
CA GLY A 22 -2.77 2.30 -7.35
C GLY A 22 -3.03 3.24 -8.54
N TYR A 23 -2.07 3.39 -9.46
CA TYR A 23 -2.20 4.27 -10.63
C TYR A 23 -3.17 3.71 -11.68
N ALA A 24 -3.23 2.39 -11.84
CA ALA A 24 -4.18 1.76 -12.77
C ALA A 24 -5.63 1.88 -12.31
N MET A 25 -5.86 2.18 -11.03
CA MET A 25 -7.19 2.37 -10.46
C MET A 25 -7.76 3.76 -10.75
N LEU A 26 -6.91 4.77 -10.93
CA LEU A 26 -7.34 6.17 -11.03
C LEU A 26 -8.34 6.41 -12.18
N PRO A 27 -8.13 5.88 -13.41
CA PRO A 27 -9.11 6.04 -14.48
C PRO A 27 -10.45 5.34 -14.18
N LEU A 28 -10.42 4.20 -13.48
CA LEU A 28 -11.64 3.49 -13.08
C LEU A 28 -12.42 4.28 -12.03
N ILE A 29 -11.71 4.90 -11.07
CA ILE A 29 -12.31 5.80 -10.08
C ILE A 29 -12.89 7.04 -10.75
N GLN A 30 -12.14 7.71 -11.63
CA GLN A 30 -12.63 8.91 -12.34
C GLN A 30 -13.90 8.59 -13.13
N ARG A 31 -13.89 7.50 -13.92
CA ARG A 31 -15.07 7.11 -14.70
C ARG A 31 -16.29 6.78 -13.83
N GLU A 32 -16.09 6.12 -12.70
CA GLU A 32 -17.22 5.69 -11.87
C GLU A 32 -17.69 6.81 -10.93
N VAL A 33 -16.78 7.52 -10.28
CA VAL A 33 -17.06 8.52 -9.23
C VAL A 33 -17.34 9.90 -9.81
N VAL A 34 -16.58 10.33 -10.83
CA VAL A 34 -16.77 11.64 -11.49
C VAL A 34 -17.83 11.49 -12.56
N GLU A 35 -17.55 10.76 -13.65
CA GLU A 35 -18.42 10.77 -14.84
C GLU A 35 -19.81 10.19 -14.57
N LYS A 36 -19.90 8.99 -13.98
CA LYS A 36 -21.19 8.29 -13.81
C LYS A 36 -21.97 8.70 -12.58
N LYS A 37 -21.30 8.78 -11.43
CA LYS A 37 -21.95 9.02 -10.13
C LYS A 37 -21.95 10.48 -9.70
N GLN A 38 -21.07 11.30 -10.27
CA GLN A 38 -20.95 12.73 -9.96
C GLN A 38 -20.84 12.96 -8.43
N TRP A 39 -20.09 12.10 -7.75
CA TRP A 39 -19.89 12.16 -6.30
C TRP A 39 -18.74 13.08 -5.89
N ALA A 40 -17.80 13.31 -6.80
CA ALA A 40 -16.65 14.19 -6.62
C ALA A 40 -16.24 14.77 -7.99
N THR A 41 -15.52 15.88 -7.98
CA THR A 41 -14.88 16.47 -9.17
C THR A 41 -13.55 15.78 -9.47
N GLU A 42 -12.97 16.03 -10.65
CA GLU A 42 -11.63 15.53 -10.97
C GLU A 42 -10.56 16.07 -10.01
N GLU A 43 -10.68 17.33 -9.60
CA GLU A 43 -9.78 17.98 -8.64
C GLU A 43 -9.87 17.31 -7.27
N GLU A 44 -11.08 17.07 -6.76
CA GLU A 44 -11.30 16.36 -5.50
C GLU A 44 -10.74 14.93 -5.54
N ILE A 45 -10.90 14.21 -6.66
CA ILE A 45 -10.29 12.89 -6.83
C ILE A 45 -8.77 12.94 -6.76
N MET A 46 -8.14 13.95 -7.37
CA MET A 46 -6.69 14.13 -7.29
C MET A 46 -6.23 14.41 -5.86
N ASP A 47 -6.97 15.24 -5.12
CA ASP A 47 -6.68 15.52 -3.71
C ASP A 47 -6.79 14.25 -2.85
N TYR A 48 -7.88 13.51 -2.98
CA TYR A 48 -8.07 12.25 -2.25
C TYR A 48 -6.99 11.22 -2.59
N TYR A 49 -6.56 11.18 -3.85
CA TYR A 49 -5.47 10.32 -4.29
C TYR A 49 -4.13 10.75 -3.70
N ALA A 50 -3.83 12.05 -3.66
CA ALA A 50 -2.62 12.59 -3.04
C ALA A 50 -2.57 12.25 -1.55
N VAL A 51 -3.68 12.42 -0.82
CA VAL A 51 -3.79 12.01 0.59
C VAL A 51 -3.61 10.49 0.74
N GLY A 52 -4.21 9.71 -0.16
CA GLY A 52 -4.09 8.24 -0.17
C GLY A 52 -2.67 7.74 -0.40
N GLN A 53 -1.86 8.48 -1.17
CA GLN A 53 -0.43 8.22 -1.40
C GLN A 53 0.46 8.60 -0.21
N CYS A 54 0.11 9.67 0.49
CA CYS A 54 0.83 10.08 1.70
C CYS A 54 0.53 9.18 2.91
N THR A 55 -0.64 8.53 2.92
CA THR A 55 -1.07 7.65 4.01
C THR A 55 -0.43 6.27 3.86
N PRO A 56 0.09 5.66 4.95
CA PRO A 56 0.60 4.30 4.87
C PRO A 56 -0.51 3.32 4.46
N GLY A 57 -0.20 2.38 3.57
CA GLY A 57 -1.12 1.33 3.15
C GLY A 57 -1.27 1.22 1.64
N ILE A 58 -2.34 0.56 1.22
CA ILE A 58 -2.65 0.34 -0.19
C ILE A 58 -3.38 1.59 -0.70
N ILE A 59 -2.75 2.33 -1.60
CA ILE A 59 -3.27 3.58 -2.18
C ILE A 59 -4.74 3.42 -2.64
N ALA A 60 -5.03 2.33 -3.34
CA ALA A 60 -6.37 2.00 -3.81
C ALA A 60 -7.43 1.97 -2.70
N VAL A 61 -7.09 1.36 -1.56
CA VAL A 61 -7.98 1.24 -0.40
C VAL A 61 -8.11 2.59 0.30
N ASN A 62 -7.00 3.30 0.49
CA ASN A 62 -6.98 4.61 1.12
C ASN A 62 -7.84 5.61 0.33
N THR A 63 -7.64 5.71 -0.99
CA THR A 63 -8.41 6.61 -1.86
C THR A 63 -9.90 6.26 -1.85
N ALA A 64 -10.27 4.97 -1.92
CA ALA A 64 -11.67 4.54 -1.79
C ALA A 64 -12.28 4.93 -0.44
N THR A 65 -11.50 4.78 0.64
CA THR A 65 -11.90 5.17 2.00
C THR A 65 -12.19 6.66 2.07
N PHE A 66 -11.30 7.50 1.54
CA PHE A 66 -11.47 8.95 1.52
C PHE A 66 -12.70 9.37 0.70
N ILE A 67 -12.88 8.83 -0.50
CA ILE A 67 -14.06 9.13 -1.32
C ILE A 67 -15.35 8.75 -0.58
N GLY A 68 -15.40 7.56 0.03
CA GLY A 68 -16.54 7.14 0.83
C GLY A 68 -16.77 8.03 2.05
N TYR A 69 -15.69 8.46 2.71
CA TYR A 69 -15.73 9.36 3.86
C TYR A 69 -16.29 10.74 3.51
N TYR A 70 -15.81 11.37 2.43
CA TYR A 70 -16.33 12.67 2.01
C TYR A 70 -17.77 12.57 1.51
N LYS A 71 -18.19 11.43 0.94
CA LYS A 71 -19.56 11.25 0.46
C LYS A 71 -20.58 11.00 1.58
N LYS A 72 -20.26 10.16 2.57
CA LYS A 72 -21.23 9.72 3.61
C LYS A 72 -20.63 9.56 5.02
N GLY A 73 -19.55 10.29 5.32
CA GLY A 73 -18.85 10.21 6.59
C GLY A 73 -18.22 8.85 6.84
N ILE A 74 -17.95 8.54 8.11
CA ILE A 74 -17.24 7.32 8.53
C ILE A 74 -17.88 6.05 7.96
N ILE A 75 -19.22 5.94 8.01
CA ILE A 75 -19.94 4.78 7.50
C ILE A 75 -19.75 4.65 5.99
N GLY A 76 -19.76 5.76 5.24
CA GLY A 76 -19.45 5.77 3.82
C GLY A 76 -18.05 5.25 3.51
N GLY A 77 -17.05 5.68 4.29
CA GLY A 77 -15.69 5.19 4.19
C GLY A 77 -15.59 3.69 4.40
N ILE A 78 -16.28 3.15 5.41
CA ILE A 78 -16.33 1.70 5.68
C ILE A 78 -16.93 0.94 4.48
N PHE A 79 -18.07 1.37 3.95
CA PHE A 79 -18.71 0.68 2.82
C PHE A 79 -17.88 0.73 1.53
N ALA A 80 -17.21 1.86 1.25
CA ALA A 80 -16.30 1.98 0.12
C ALA A 80 -15.07 1.06 0.27
N THR A 81 -14.49 1.03 1.47
CA THR A 81 -13.36 0.15 1.82
C THR A 81 -13.73 -1.32 1.70
N LEU A 82 -14.87 -1.72 2.26
CA LEU A 82 -15.36 -3.09 2.16
C LEU A 82 -15.65 -3.44 0.70
N GLY A 83 -16.27 -2.53 -0.05
CA GLY A 83 -16.52 -2.71 -1.47
C GLY A 83 -15.23 -3.05 -2.22
N VAL A 84 -14.19 -2.24 -2.07
CA VAL A 84 -12.95 -2.40 -2.85
C VAL A 84 -12.19 -3.70 -2.53
N ILE A 85 -12.21 -4.18 -1.28
CA ILE A 85 -11.50 -5.41 -0.89
C ILE A 85 -12.34 -6.68 -1.06
N PHE A 86 -13.67 -6.56 -1.04
CA PHE A 86 -14.61 -7.68 -1.14
C PHE A 86 -14.34 -8.63 -2.33
N PRO A 87 -14.18 -8.16 -3.59
CA PRO A 87 -13.95 -9.07 -4.72
C PRO A 87 -12.67 -9.90 -4.53
N SER A 88 -11.60 -9.29 -4.03
CA SER A 88 -10.34 -9.98 -3.75
C SER A 88 -10.51 -11.06 -2.67
N ILE A 89 -11.24 -10.75 -1.58
CA ILE A 89 -11.52 -11.72 -0.52
C ILE A 89 -12.30 -12.92 -1.07
N VAL A 90 -13.35 -12.67 -1.86
CA VAL A 90 -14.17 -13.75 -2.45
C VAL A 90 -13.32 -14.63 -3.37
N ILE A 91 -12.51 -14.03 -4.24
CA ILE A 91 -11.64 -14.79 -5.17
C ILE A 91 -10.62 -15.64 -4.40
N ILE A 92 -9.96 -15.06 -3.38
CA ILE A 92 -8.98 -15.78 -2.57
C ILE A 92 -9.63 -16.95 -1.84
N LEU A 93 -10.78 -16.73 -1.19
CA LEU A 93 -11.49 -17.80 -0.46
C LEU A 93 -11.96 -18.91 -1.38
N LEU A 94 -12.47 -18.56 -2.57
CA LEU A 94 -12.89 -19.53 -3.57
C LEU A 94 -11.72 -20.39 -4.05
N ILE A 95 -10.60 -19.76 -4.41
CA ILE A 95 -9.39 -20.47 -4.83
C ILE A 95 -8.87 -21.34 -3.69
N ALA A 96 -8.80 -20.81 -2.46
CA ALA A 96 -8.32 -21.55 -1.29
C ALA A 96 -9.18 -22.80 -1.00
N SER A 97 -10.51 -22.66 -1.03
CA SER A 97 -11.44 -23.77 -0.83
C SER A 97 -11.30 -24.84 -1.91
N LEU A 98 -11.14 -24.44 -3.17
CA LEU A 98 -10.90 -25.39 -4.26
C LEU A 98 -9.55 -26.10 -4.10
N LEU A 99 -8.49 -25.38 -3.74
CA LEU A 99 -7.15 -25.95 -3.57
C LEU A 99 -7.06 -26.89 -2.38
N GLN A 100 -7.83 -26.67 -1.31
CA GLN A 100 -7.87 -27.59 -0.16
C GLN A 100 -8.30 -29.01 -0.58
N ASN A 101 -9.27 -29.14 -1.49
CA ASN A 101 -9.73 -30.44 -2.00
C ASN A 101 -8.63 -31.22 -2.76
N PHE A 102 -7.59 -30.54 -3.25
CA PHE A 102 -6.48 -31.13 -4.01
C PHE A 102 -5.14 -31.02 -3.28
N SER A 103 -5.15 -30.59 -2.02
CA SER A 103 -3.93 -30.27 -1.26
C SER A 103 -3.06 -31.49 -0.93
N ASP A 104 -3.63 -32.69 -0.99
CA ASP A 104 -2.91 -33.96 -0.81
C ASP A 104 -2.09 -34.37 -2.05
N LEU A 105 -2.35 -33.78 -3.22
CA LEU A 105 -1.59 -34.08 -4.42
C LEU A 105 -0.20 -33.45 -4.35
N ALA A 106 0.84 -34.28 -4.47
CA ALA A 106 2.25 -33.84 -4.43
C ALA A 106 2.53 -32.71 -5.45
N ILE A 107 1.91 -32.74 -6.63
CA ILE A 107 2.03 -31.70 -7.66
C ILE A 107 1.56 -30.34 -7.14
N VAL A 108 0.44 -30.29 -6.41
CA VAL A 108 -0.11 -29.03 -5.85
C VAL A 108 0.81 -28.50 -4.76
N GLN A 109 1.34 -29.38 -3.89
CA GLN A 109 2.28 -28.98 -2.84
C GLN A 109 3.58 -28.40 -3.43
N HIS A 110 4.14 -29.03 -4.46
CA HIS A 110 5.32 -28.51 -5.15
C HIS A 110 5.04 -27.18 -5.86
N ALA A 111 3.87 -27.03 -6.50
CA ALA A 111 3.47 -25.78 -7.13
C ALA A 111 3.33 -24.64 -6.11
N LEU A 112 2.65 -24.87 -4.98
CA LEU A 112 2.53 -23.89 -3.90
C LEU A 112 3.89 -23.56 -3.27
N GLY A 113 4.78 -24.54 -3.15
CA GLY A 113 6.17 -24.34 -2.74
C GLY A 113 6.92 -23.41 -3.70
N GLY A 114 6.78 -23.62 -5.01
CA GLY A 114 7.35 -22.75 -6.04
C GLY A 114 6.82 -21.32 -5.98
N ILE A 115 5.51 -21.16 -5.80
CA ILE A 115 4.87 -19.84 -5.63
C ILE A 115 5.43 -19.12 -4.40
N ARG A 116 5.61 -19.82 -3.28
CA ARG A 116 6.17 -19.23 -2.04
C ARG A 116 7.57 -18.68 -2.26
N VAL A 117 8.42 -19.43 -2.98
CA VAL A 117 9.78 -18.97 -3.33
C VAL A 117 9.72 -17.77 -4.27
N ALA A 118 8.85 -17.79 -5.28
CA ALA A 118 8.67 -16.67 -6.19
C ALA A 118 8.24 -15.39 -5.46
N VAL A 119 7.29 -15.49 -4.52
CA VAL A 119 6.86 -14.36 -3.68
C VAL A 119 8.02 -13.85 -2.82
N CYS A 120 8.82 -14.73 -2.22
CA CYS A 120 10.01 -14.35 -1.47
C CYS A 120 11.00 -13.53 -2.33
N VAL A 121 11.27 -13.97 -3.56
CA VAL A 121 12.14 -13.25 -4.51
C VAL A 121 11.54 -11.91 -4.93
N LEU A 122 10.22 -11.82 -5.14
CA LEU A 122 9.55 -10.55 -5.45
C LEU A 122 9.69 -9.54 -4.30
N VAL A 123 9.48 -9.98 -3.06
CA VAL A 123 9.69 -9.15 -1.87
C VAL A 123 11.15 -8.73 -1.75
N LEU A 124 12.09 -9.66 -1.92
CA LEU A 124 13.52 -9.37 -1.89
C LEU A 124 13.91 -8.34 -2.96
N ASN A 125 13.40 -8.47 -4.19
CA ASN A 125 13.62 -7.50 -5.26
C ASN A 125 13.07 -6.11 -4.90
N ALA A 126 11.90 -6.04 -4.27
CA ALA A 126 11.36 -4.77 -3.79
C ALA A 126 12.27 -4.14 -2.73
N VAL A 127 12.76 -4.94 -1.77
CA VAL A 127 13.71 -4.48 -0.72
C VAL A 127 15.03 -4.00 -1.35
N ILE A 128 15.61 -4.76 -2.28
CA ILE A 128 16.85 -4.38 -2.97
C ILE A 128 16.67 -3.06 -3.74
N LYS A 129 15.52 -2.89 -4.41
CA LYS A 129 15.20 -1.65 -5.12
C LYS A 129 15.12 -0.46 -4.15
N LEU A 130 14.42 -0.62 -3.02
CA LEU A 130 14.33 0.40 -1.98
C LEU A 130 15.71 0.73 -1.38
N PHE A 131 16.55 -0.28 -1.13
CA PHE A 131 17.91 -0.09 -0.64
C PHE A 131 18.74 0.74 -1.63
N LYS A 132 18.76 0.39 -2.91
CA LYS A 132 19.51 1.12 -3.95
C LYS A 132 19.01 2.57 -4.11
N SER A 133 17.72 2.82 -3.95
CA SER A 133 17.17 4.19 -4.04
C SER A 133 17.40 5.01 -2.77
N GLY A 134 17.33 4.39 -1.59
CA GLY A 134 17.34 5.08 -0.30
C GLY A 134 18.71 5.20 0.36
N VAL A 135 19.63 4.27 0.08
CA VAL A 135 20.96 4.22 0.70
C VAL A 135 22.02 4.58 -0.35
N LYS A 136 22.41 5.85 -0.40
CA LYS A 136 23.42 6.36 -1.35
C LYS A 136 24.74 6.77 -0.70
N ASP A 137 24.71 7.14 0.58
CA ASP A 137 25.86 7.65 1.33
C ASP A 137 26.39 6.63 2.33
N PHE A 138 27.68 6.73 2.67
CA PHE A 138 28.30 5.95 3.75
C PHE A 138 27.52 6.06 5.08
N THR A 139 27.05 7.27 5.42
CA THR A 139 26.22 7.49 6.61
C THR A 139 24.87 6.78 6.52
N GLY A 140 24.26 6.73 5.32
CA GLY A 140 23.01 6.00 5.10
C GLY A 140 23.20 4.49 5.28
N THR A 141 24.31 3.93 4.79
CA THR A 141 24.65 2.51 4.97
C THR A 141 24.84 2.16 6.44
N LEU A 142 25.49 3.04 7.21
CA LEU A 142 25.67 2.83 8.65
C LEU A 142 24.34 2.82 9.41
N ILE A 143 23.44 3.78 9.13
CA ILE A 143 22.11 3.84 9.74
C ILE A 143 21.30 2.59 9.38
N PHE A 144 21.36 2.15 8.11
CA PHE A 144 20.68 0.94 7.66
C PHE A 144 21.19 -0.31 8.39
N CYS A 145 22.51 -0.52 8.46
CA CYS A 145 23.08 -1.69 9.14
C CYS A 145 22.74 -1.71 10.64
N LEU A 146 22.79 -0.56 11.32
CA LEU A 146 22.39 -0.45 12.73
C LEU A 146 20.90 -0.73 12.93
N ALA A 147 20.04 -0.14 12.10
CA ALA A 147 18.59 -0.37 12.17
C ALA A 147 18.25 -1.85 11.89
N LEU A 148 18.92 -2.47 10.91
CA LEU A 148 18.74 -3.88 10.58
C LEU A 148 19.18 -4.80 11.73
N LEU A 149 20.32 -4.52 12.34
CA LEU A 149 20.82 -5.27 13.50
C LEU A 149 19.85 -5.17 14.69
N LEU A 150 19.41 -3.95 15.01
CA LEU A 150 18.47 -3.72 16.12
C LEU A 150 17.10 -4.36 15.86
N ALA A 151 16.63 -4.34 14.62
CA ALA A 151 15.39 -5.02 14.22
C ALA A 151 15.53 -6.55 14.28
N PHE A 152 16.68 -7.09 13.86
CA PHE A 152 16.96 -8.52 13.87
C PHE A 152 17.06 -9.09 15.28
N LEU A 153 17.68 -8.35 16.21
CA LEU A 153 17.77 -8.74 17.61
C LEU A 153 16.46 -8.57 18.39
N GLN A 154 15.42 -7.96 17.77
CA GLN A 154 14.11 -7.69 18.36
C GLN A 154 14.16 -6.99 19.75
N LEU A 155 15.24 -6.28 20.04
CA LEU A 155 15.50 -5.67 21.35
C LEU A 155 14.57 -4.49 21.63
N ILE A 156 14.06 -3.84 20.58
CA ILE A 156 13.29 -2.59 20.66
C ILE A 156 12.10 -2.67 19.68
N PRO A 157 10.94 -2.08 20.00
CA PRO A 157 9.83 -1.99 19.05
C PRO A 157 10.25 -1.34 17.73
N THR A 158 9.85 -1.93 16.60
CA THR A 158 10.23 -1.48 15.26
C THR A 158 9.88 -0.01 15.00
N ILE A 159 8.77 0.48 15.58
CA ILE A 159 8.35 1.88 15.46
C ILE A 159 9.40 2.86 16.03
N VAL A 160 10.04 2.50 17.15
CA VAL A 160 11.07 3.33 17.79
C VAL A 160 12.33 3.38 16.93
N ILE A 161 12.69 2.24 16.31
CA ILE A 161 13.82 2.17 15.36
C ILE A 161 13.55 3.07 14.15
N ILE A 162 12.33 3.04 13.60
CA ILE A 162 11.95 3.87 12.45
C ILE A 162 12.02 5.35 12.81
N ILE A 163 11.45 5.76 13.94
CA ILE A 163 11.43 7.17 14.37
C ILE A 163 12.84 7.69 14.63
N THR A 164 13.67 6.93 15.35
CA THR A 164 15.04 7.34 15.66
C THR A 164 15.92 7.41 14.41
N ALA A 165 15.81 6.44 13.48
CA ALA A 165 16.49 6.49 12.20
C ALA A 165 16.06 7.69 11.35
N ALA A 166 14.76 8.02 11.32
CA ALA A 166 14.24 9.19 10.61
C ALA A 166 14.77 10.50 11.21
N CYS A 167 14.73 10.67 12.54
CA CYS A 167 15.26 11.85 13.22
C CYS A 167 16.77 12.03 12.99
N LEU A 168 17.55 10.95 13.09
CA LEU A 168 18.99 10.96 12.82
C LEU A 168 19.29 11.32 11.36
N GLY A 169 18.55 10.74 10.41
CA GLY A 169 18.68 11.06 8.99
C GLY A 169 18.45 12.54 8.69
N ILE A 170 17.34 13.10 9.19
CA ILE A 170 17.00 14.52 9.03
C ILE A 170 18.06 15.42 9.68
N GLY A 171 18.47 15.10 10.92
CA GLY A 171 19.46 15.89 11.66
C GLY A 171 20.82 15.95 10.94
N ILE A 172 21.28 14.83 10.39
CA ILE A 172 22.53 14.77 9.63
C ILE A 172 22.42 15.56 8.32
N GLN A 173 21.27 15.48 7.64
CA GLN A 173 21.07 16.20 6.38
C GLN A 173 21.00 17.71 6.58
N LEU A 174 20.37 18.18 7.66
CA LEU A 174 20.37 19.60 8.05
C LEU A 174 21.77 20.10 8.44
N TYR A 175 22.57 19.28 9.13
CA TYR A 175 23.94 19.63 9.49
C TYR A 175 24.85 19.75 8.25
N LYS A 176 24.74 18.82 7.29
CA LYS A 176 25.46 18.90 6.00
C LYS A 176 25.06 20.15 5.21
N ALA A 177 23.76 20.43 5.07
CA ALA A 177 23.26 21.61 4.37
C ALA A 177 23.77 22.93 4.99
N LYS A 178 23.81 23.02 6.32
CA LYS A 178 24.31 24.21 7.03
C LYS A 178 25.83 24.40 6.87
N LYS A 179 26.59 23.32 6.69
CA LYS A 179 28.03 23.36 6.45
C LYS A 179 28.38 23.81 5.04
N GLU A 180 27.59 23.40 4.03
CA GLU A 180 27.75 23.84 2.64
C GLU A 180 27.43 25.32 2.46
N VAL A 181 26.37 25.83 3.09
CA VAL A 181 26.00 27.26 3.07
C VAL A 181 27.05 28.16 3.74
N LYS A 182 27.83 27.64 4.70
CA LYS A 182 28.88 28.41 5.38
C LYS A 182 30.25 28.35 4.66
N SER A 183 30.37 27.52 3.63
CA SER A 183 31.60 27.32 2.85
C SER A 183 31.56 28.01 1.47
N SER A 184 30.45 28.68 1.14
CA SER A 184 30.29 29.54 -0.04
C SER A 184 30.21 31.01 0.38
#